data_AF-A0A9E3BP01-F1
#
_entry.id   AF-A0A9E3BP01-F1
#
_cell.length_a   1.000
_cell.length_b   1.000
_cell.length_c   1.000
_cell.angle_alpha   90.00
_cell.angle_beta   90.00
_cell.angle_gamma   90.00
#
_symmetry.space_group_name_H-M   'P 1'
#
loop_
_entity.id
_entity.type
_entity.pdbx_description
1 polymer ?
#
loop_
_entity_poly.entity_id
_entity_poly.type
_entity_poly.pdbx_seq_one_letter_code
_entity_poly.pdbx_strand_id
1 'polypeptide(L)' 'MAQPHDVVSAAHDLFPRIVAAREEAEALRRVPPAIAEQLGAAGLLQMFLPRAMGGPELPPLAAFHAIEA' A
#
# COMPACT_ATOMS: atom_id res chain seq x y z
N MET A 1 11.69 5.39 8.44
CA MET A 1 10.86 4.17 8.59
C MET A 1 9.41 4.63 8.62
N ALA A 2 8.53 4.02 7.82
CA ALA A 2 7.11 4.42 7.78
C ALA A 2 6.42 4.06 9.11
N GLN A 3 5.71 5.01 9.71
CA GLN A 3 4.95 4.76 10.93
C GLN A 3 3.54 4.26 10.61
N PRO A 4 2.85 3.57 11.54
CA PRO A 4 1.46 3.14 11.37
C PRO A 4 0.51 4.20 10.81
N HIS A 5 0.56 5.42 11.36
CA HIS A 5 -0.30 6.53 10.91
C HIS A 5 0.03 6.99 9.48
N ASP A 6 1.32 6.97 9.12
CA ASP A 6 1.77 7.38 7.78
C ASP A 6 1.25 6.43 6.70
N VAL A 7 1.20 5.12 6.99
CA VAL A 7 0.78 4.10 6.03
C VAL A 7 -0.73 4.13 5.79
N VAL A 8 -1.54 4.37 6.83
CA VAL A 8 -3.00 4.54 6.68
C VAL A 8 -3.33 5.81 5.89
N SER A 9 -2.64 6.93 6.18
CA SER A 9 -2.81 8.16 5.40
C SER A 9 -2.45 7.96 3.93
N ALA A 10 -1.33 7.28 3.67
CA ALA A 10 -0.88 6.99 2.31
C ALA A 10 -1.88 6.09 1.54
N ALA A 11 -2.54 5.15 2.23
CA ALA A 11 -3.60 4.34 1.64
C ALA A 11 -4.78 5.20 1.18
N HIS A 12 -5.29 6.09 2.04
CA HIS A 12 -6.36 7.02 1.69
C HIS A 12 -5.96 7.97 0.55
N ASP A 13 -4.72 8.47 0.53
CA ASP A 13 -4.24 9.36 -0.53
C ASP A 13 -4.14 8.66 -1.90
N LEU A 14 -3.84 7.36 -1.91
CA LEU A 14 -3.75 6.55 -3.13
C LEU A 14 -5.12 6.04 -3.61
N PHE A 15 -6.11 5.91 -2.73
CA PHE A 15 -7.42 5.35 -3.05
C PHE A 15 -8.07 5.96 -4.33
N PRO A 16 -8.12 7.30 -4.52
CA PRO A 16 -8.70 7.87 -5.74
C PRO A 16 -7.98 7.43 -7.02
N ARG A 17 -6.66 7.24 -6.97
CA ARG A 17 -5.85 6.81 -8.12
C ARG A 17 -6.08 5.35 -8.44
N ILE A 18 -6.19 4.51 -7.41
CA ILE A 18 -6.50 3.08 -7.55
C ILE A 18 -7.87 2.91 -8.22
N VAL A 19 -8.88 3.65 -7.76
CA VAL A 19 -10.23 3.61 -8.34
C VAL A 19 -10.23 4.07 -9.80
N ALA A 20 -9.48 5.14 -10.12
CA ALA A 20 -9.36 5.64 -11.49
C ALA A 20 -8.68 4.63 -12.44
N ALA A 21 -7.78 3.79 -11.93
CA ALA A 21 -7.03 2.81 -12.71
C ALA A 21 -7.78 1.47 -12.94
N ARG A 22 -9.04 1.36 -12.51
CA ARG A 22 -9.79 0.09 -12.55
C ARG A 22 -9.90 -0.52 -13.95
N GLU A 23 -10.19 0.29 -14.98
CA GLU A 23 -10.41 -0.20 -16.35
C GLU A 23 -9.09 -0.70 -16.96
N GLU A 24 -7.99 -0.01 -16.64
CA GLU A 24 -6.64 -0.45 -17.02
C GLU A 24 -6.28 -1.77 -16.33
N ALA A 25 -6.57 -1.89 -15.02
CA ALA A 25 -6.31 -3.12 -14.27
C ALA A 25 -7.05 -4.33 -14.85
N GLU A 26 -8.32 -4.14 -15.21
CA GLU A 26 -9.13 -5.18 -15.86
C GLU A 26 -8.58 -5.58 -17.22
N ALA A 27 -8.25 -4.60 -18.08
CA ALA A 27 -7.67 -4.86 -19.39
C ALA A 27 -6.31 -5.59 -19.30
N LEU A 28 -5.47 -5.23 -18.34
CA LEU A 28 -4.16 -5.84 -18.12
C LEU A 28 -4.24 -7.18 -17.37
N ARG A 29 -5.36 -7.49 -16.71
CA ARG A 29 -5.53 -8.64 -15.81
C ARG A 29 -4.49 -8.68 -14.68
N ARG A 30 -4.09 -7.51 -14.18
CA ARG A 30 -3.11 -7.32 -13.10
C ARG A 30 -3.18 -5.90 -12.54
N VAL A 31 -2.53 -5.66 -11.40
CA VAL A 31 -2.29 -4.30 -10.90
C VAL A 31 -1.47 -3.51 -11.94
N PRO A 32 -1.93 -2.32 -12.37
CA PRO A 32 -1.16 -1.46 -13.28
C PRO A 32 0.23 -1.15 -12.69
N PRO A 33 1.32 -1.22 -13.47
CA PRO A 33 2.68 -1.02 -12.97
C PRO A 33 2.86 0.30 -12.20
N ALA A 34 2.28 1.40 -12.70
CA ALA A 34 2.36 2.70 -12.04
C ALA A 34 1.69 2.70 -10.66
N ILE A 35 0.59 1.94 -10.48
CA ILE A 35 -0.07 1.78 -9.19
C ILE A 35 0.78 0.92 -8.26
N ALA A 36 1.34 -0.19 -8.75
CA ALA A 36 2.21 -1.06 -7.97
C ALA A 36 3.46 -0.30 -7.44
N GLU A 37 4.06 0.54 -8.27
CA GLU A 37 5.19 1.41 -7.88
C GLU A 37 4.78 2.40 -6.78
N GLN A 38 3.61 3.03 -6.90
CA GLN A 38 3.10 3.96 -5.88
C GLN A 38 2.81 3.25 -4.55
N LEU A 39 2.20 2.06 -4.58
CA LEU A 39 1.96 1.24 -3.39
C LEU A 39 3.29 0.84 -2.70
N GLY A 40 4.29 0.45 -3.50
CA GLY A 40 5.62 0.12 -3.00
C GLY A 40 6.33 1.33 -2.37
N ALA A 41 6.32 2.48 -3.04
CA ALA A 41 6.90 3.72 -2.54
C ALA A 41 6.22 4.22 -1.24
N ALA A 42 4.92 4.00 -1.11
CA ALA A 42 4.15 4.28 0.10
C ALA A 42 4.41 3.28 1.26
N GLY A 43 5.14 2.19 1.00
CA GLY A 43 5.43 1.15 2.00
C GLY A 43 4.27 0.19 2.28
N LEU A 44 3.20 0.25 1.48
CA LEU A 44 2.01 -0.61 1.65
C LEU A 44 2.30 -2.09 1.32
N LEU A 45 3.27 -2.36 0.45
CA LEU A 45 3.64 -3.73 0.05
C LEU A 45 4.60 -4.43 1.03
N GLN A 46 5.07 -3.73 2.06
CA GLN A 46 6.10 -4.21 2.99
C GLN A 46 5.75 -3.99 4.46
N MET A 47 4.46 -3.76 4.76
CA MET A 47 3.96 -3.50 6.12
C MET A 47 4.39 -4.55 7.16
N PHE A 48 4.52 -5.80 6.74
CA PHE A 48 4.88 -6.92 7.63
C PHE A 48 6.35 -7.33 7.55
N LEU A 49 7.19 -6.64 6.78
CA LEU A 49 8.60 -7.01 6.64
C LEU A 49 9.29 -6.88 8.01
N PRO A 50 10.03 -7.91 8.49
CA PRO A 50 10.67 -7.88 9.80
C PRO A 50 11.70 -6.75 9.94
N ARG A 51 11.86 -6.23 11.16
CA ARG A 51 12.86 -5.17 11.44
C ARG A 51 14.29 -5.62 11.14
N ALA A 52 14.57 -6.90 11.38
CA ALA A 52 15.87 -7.51 11.05
C ALA A 52 16.20 -7.49 9.55
N MET A 53 15.20 -7.31 8.68
CA MET A 53 15.34 -7.17 7.23
C MET A 53 15.16 -5.72 6.76
N GLY A 54 15.14 -4.75 7.69
CA GLY A 54 14.95 -3.32 7.40
C GLY A 54 13.49 -2.90 7.23
N GLY A 55 12.54 -3.77 7.53
CA GLY A 55 11.11 -3.50 7.43
C GLY A 55 10.49 -2.81 8.64
N PRO A 56 9.25 -2.31 8.51
CA PRO A 56 8.55 -1.64 9.61
C PRO A 56 8.00 -2.60 10.66
N GLU A 57 7.76 -3.87 10.30
CA GLU A 57 7.16 -4.90 11.17
C GLU A 57 5.93 -4.36 11.90
N LEU A 58 4.98 -3.81 11.12
CA LEU A 58 3.81 -3.16 11.67
C LEU A 58 2.94 -4.16 12.45
N PRO A 59 2.32 -3.73 13.56
CA PRO A 59 1.31 -4.55 14.22
C PRO A 59 0.18 -4.91 13.26
N PRO A 60 -0.37 -6.15 13.31
CA PRO A 60 -1.43 -6.58 12.40
C PRO A 60 -2.60 -5.61 12.31
N LEU A 61 -3.08 -5.07 13.44
CA LEU A 61 -4.21 -4.15 13.47
C LEU A 61 -3.93 -2.83 12.74
N ALA A 62 -2.68 -2.33 12.78
CA ALA A 62 -2.30 -1.13 12.04
C ALA A 62 -2.33 -1.38 10.53
N ALA A 63 -1.82 -2.53 10.08
CA ALA A 63 -1.89 -2.92 8.68
C ALA A 63 -3.33 -3.14 8.19
N PHE A 64 -4.20 -3.70 9.03
CA PHE A 64 -5.63 -3.84 8.70
C PHE A 64 -6.29 -2.49 8.41
N HIS A 65 -6.03 -1.47 9.22
CA HIS A 65 -6.59 -0.13 8.95
C HIS A 65 -6.12 0.45 7.62
N ALA A 66 -4.90 0.15 7.16
CA ALA A 66 -4.43 0.60 5.86
C ALA A 66 -5.03 -0.19 4.69
N ILE A 67 -5.44 -1.45 4.92
CA ILE A 67 -6.11 -2.30 3.91
C ILE A 67 -7.57 -1.89 3.72
N GLU A 68 -8.25 -1.49 4.80
CA GLU A 68 -9.67 -1.07 4.81
C GLU A 68 -9.89 0.42 4.47
N ALA A 69 -8.80 1.18 4.30
CA ALA A 69 -8.80 2.62 4.01
C ALA A 69 -9.27 2.95 2.59
#